data_AF-A0A646KTK2-F1
#
_entry.id   AF-A0A646KTK2-F1
#
_cell.length_a   1.000
_cell.length_b   1.000
_cell.length_c   1.000
_cell.angle_alpha   90.00
_cell.angle_beta   90.00
_cell.angle_gamma   90.00
#
_symmetry.space_group_name_H-M   'P 1'
#
loop_
_entity.id
_entity.type
_entity.pdbx_description
1 polymer ?
#
loop_
_entity_poly.entity_id
_entity_poly.type
_entity_poly.pdbx_seq_one_letter_code
_entity_poly.pdbx_strand_id
1 'polypeptide(L)'
;MDTSHLVVTDAEVDSALADPSVPLAVRAVWRALWEAEVRPLEAVALDVPGVELENCLIVLHDTKEGGSFEVDITDDLCRLLRDLIGARRTGPVFMHADRRLSVEDVASEFRRVTGKDVHGLRFTRQKRRTRLLAQFSSDTGSTGS
;
A
#
# COMPACT_ATOMS: atom_id res chain seq x y z
N MET A 1 8.47 8.53 -23.05
CA MET A 1 7.40 8.25 -22.06
C MET A 1 7.71 9.07 -20.82
N ASP A 2 6.94 10.12 -20.55
CA ASP A 2 7.10 10.91 -19.32
C ASP A 2 6.67 10.04 -18.14
N THR A 3 7.58 9.76 -17.21
CA THR A 3 7.32 8.94 -16.01
C THR A 3 7.31 9.77 -14.74
N SER A 4 7.31 11.10 -14.87
CA SER A 4 7.35 12.02 -13.73
C SER A 4 6.12 11.90 -12.82
N HIS A 5 5.00 11.38 -13.35
CA HIS A 5 3.79 11.06 -12.59
C HIS A 5 3.87 9.77 -11.78
N LEU A 6 4.88 8.91 -12.04
CA LEU A 6 5.14 7.67 -11.30
C LEU A 6 6.19 7.85 -10.19
N VAL A 7 6.85 9.00 -10.12
CA VAL A 7 7.76 9.33 -9.03
C VAL A 7 6.97 10.07 -7.97
N VAL A 8 6.91 9.48 -6.77
CA VAL A 8 6.26 10.03 -5.59
C VAL A 8 7.28 10.10 -4.46
N THR A 9 7.41 11.25 -3.81
CA THR A 9 8.32 11.47 -2.68
C THR A 9 7.66 11.10 -1.36
N ASP A 10 8.47 10.84 -0.32
CA ASP A 10 7.95 10.53 1.03
C ASP A 10 7.07 11.68 1.54
N ALA A 11 7.49 12.93 1.33
CA ALA A 11 6.73 14.10 1.74
C ALA A 11 5.36 14.22 1.03
N GLU A 12 5.27 13.86 -0.27
CA GLU A 12 3.99 13.82 -1.00
C GLU A 12 3.08 12.73 -0.44
N VAL A 13 3.63 11.54 -0.11
CA VAL A 13 2.86 10.46 0.51
C VAL A 13 2.39 10.86 1.90
N ASP A 14 3.27 11.37 2.76
CA ASP A 14 2.94 11.79 4.11
C ASP A 14 1.86 12.89 4.11
N SER A 15 1.96 13.85 3.20
CA SER A 15 0.94 14.89 3.04
C SER A 15 -0.41 14.32 2.62
N ALA A 16 -0.44 13.39 1.66
CA ALA A 16 -1.67 12.72 1.23
C ALA A 16 -2.29 11.86 2.33
N LEU A 17 -1.45 11.17 3.13
CA LEU A 17 -1.90 10.37 4.27
C LEU A 17 -2.39 11.22 5.46
N ALA A 18 -1.92 12.47 5.57
CA ALA A 18 -2.35 13.41 6.59
C ALA A 18 -3.61 14.20 6.21
N ASP A 19 -4.03 14.21 4.93
CA ASP A 19 -5.16 15.02 4.45
C ASP A 19 -6.51 14.53 5.03
N PRO A 20 -7.17 15.29 5.93
CA PRO A 20 -8.42 14.89 6.54
C PRO A 20 -9.62 14.97 5.59
N SER A 21 -9.49 15.62 4.43
CA SER A 21 -10.52 15.65 3.40
C SER A 21 -10.66 14.32 2.66
N VAL A 22 -9.66 13.45 2.76
CA VAL A 22 -9.66 12.12 2.14
C VAL A 22 -10.23 11.09 3.12
N PRO A 23 -11.20 10.25 2.68
CA PRO A 23 -11.74 9.18 3.51
C PRO A 23 -10.66 8.28 4.12
N LEU A 24 -10.83 7.91 5.40
CA LEU A 24 -9.86 7.07 6.12
C LEU A 24 -9.54 5.76 5.38
N ALA A 25 -10.56 5.12 4.80
CA ALA A 25 -10.38 3.89 4.03
C ALA A 25 -9.49 4.09 2.79
N VAL A 26 -9.60 5.22 2.09
CA VAL A 26 -8.75 5.55 0.94
C VAL A 26 -7.30 5.75 1.39
N ARG A 27 -7.09 6.51 2.47
CA ARG A 27 -5.75 6.74 3.04
C ARG A 27 -5.10 5.43 3.53
N ALA A 28 -5.88 4.52 4.10
CA ALA A 28 -5.38 3.21 4.52
C ALA A 28 -4.96 2.34 3.31
N VAL A 29 -5.68 2.40 2.18
CA VAL A 29 -5.23 1.73 0.95
C VAL A 29 -3.91 2.33 0.47
N TRP A 30 -3.76 3.66 0.44
CA TRP A 30 -2.48 4.29 0.06
C TRP A 30 -1.34 3.87 0.97
N ARG A 31 -1.57 3.80 2.29
CA ARG A 31 -0.58 3.30 3.26
C ARG A 31 -0.18 1.86 2.94
N ALA A 32 -1.14 0.98 2.66
CA ALA A 32 -0.86 -0.41 2.26
C ALA A 32 -0.03 -0.48 0.96
N LEU A 33 -0.39 0.29 -0.07
CA LEU A 33 0.36 0.32 -1.33
C LEU A 33 1.79 0.85 -1.14
N TRP A 34 1.95 1.83 -0.26
CA TRP A 34 3.23 2.44 0.04
C TRP A 34 4.13 1.51 0.85
N GLU A 35 3.61 0.82 1.86
CA GLU A 35 4.42 0.08 2.84
C GLU A 35 4.49 -1.43 2.60
N ALA A 36 3.50 -2.02 1.95
CA ALA A 36 3.40 -3.47 1.77
C ALA A 36 3.77 -3.91 0.34
N GLU A 37 4.08 -2.98 -0.58
CA GLU A 37 4.40 -3.27 -1.99
C GLU A 37 3.32 -4.06 -2.75
N VAL A 38 2.10 -4.09 -2.21
CA VAL A 38 0.93 -4.81 -2.74
C VAL A 38 0.40 -4.14 -4.00
N ARG A 39 -0.33 -4.88 -4.85
CA ARG A 39 -1.00 -4.26 -6.01
C ARG A 39 -2.28 -3.53 -5.57
N PRO A 40 -2.68 -2.46 -6.28
CA PRO A 40 -3.95 -1.79 -6.01
C PRO A 40 -5.14 -2.75 -5.99
N LEU A 41 -5.21 -3.67 -6.95
CA LEU A 41 -6.28 -4.66 -7.03
C LEU A 41 -6.29 -5.63 -5.83
N GLU A 42 -5.11 -6.08 -5.39
CA GLU A 42 -4.96 -6.98 -4.23
C GLU A 42 -5.39 -6.26 -2.95
N ALA A 43 -4.94 -5.01 -2.77
CA ALA A 43 -5.29 -4.21 -1.61
C ALA A 43 -6.81 -3.98 -1.50
N VAL A 44 -7.48 -3.51 -2.56
CA VAL A 44 -8.92 -3.23 -2.49
C VAL A 44 -9.77 -4.49 -2.38
N ALA A 45 -9.25 -5.65 -2.77
CA ALA A 45 -9.91 -6.95 -2.64
C ALA A 45 -9.83 -7.53 -1.22
N LEU A 46 -8.98 -6.99 -0.35
CA LEU A 46 -8.80 -7.48 1.02
C LEU A 46 -10.13 -7.50 1.81
N ASP A 47 -10.40 -8.66 2.40
CA ASP A 47 -11.54 -8.91 3.29
C ASP A 47 -11.07 -9.11 4.73
N VAL A 48 -11.96 -8.85 5.68
CA VAL A 48 -11.68 -8.95 7.12
C VAL A 48 -11.01 -10.27 7.52
N PRO A 49 -11.40 -11.45 6.99
CA PRO A 49 -10.72 -12.72 7.33
C PRO A 49 -9.25 -12.79 6.89
N GLY A 50 -8.82 -11.92 5.97
CA GLY A 50 -7.43 -11.81 5.54
C GLY A 50 -6.61 -10.82 6.38
N VAL A 51 -7.12 -10.32 7.51
CA VAL A 51 -6.39 -9.38 8.38
C VAL A 51 -6.16 -9.99 9.75
N GLU A 52 -4.90 -10.14 10.12
CA GLU A 52 -4.48 -10.59 11.45
C GLU A 52 -3.96 -9.40 12.26
N LEU A 53 -4.86 -8.79 13.02
CA LEU A 53 -4.59 -7.56 13.77
C LEU A 53 -3.66 -7.76 14.98
N GLU A 54 -3.50 -9.00 15.46
CA GLU A 54 -2.61 -9.32 16.58
C GLU A 54 -1.14 -9.35 16.13
N ASN A 55 -0.88 -9.94 14.96
CA ASN A 55 0.45 -10.06 14.39
C ASN A 55 0.79 -8.92 13.41
N CYS A 56 -0.14 -8.00 13.18
CA CYS A 56 -0.03 -6.95 12.17
C CYS A 56 0.39 -7.53 10.81
N LEU A 57 -0.41 -8.47 10.33
CA LEU A 57 -0.20 -9.20 9.10
C LEU A 57 -1.46 -9.18 8.24
N ILE A 58 -1.29 -9.15 6.92
CA ILE A 58 -2.38 -9.31 5.95
C ILE A 58 -2.11 -10.49 5.02
N VAL A 59 -3.17 -11.24 4.73
CA VAL A 59 -3.19 -12.35 3.78
C VAL A 59 -3.92 -11.89 2.53
N LEU A 60 -3.21 -11.83 1.41
CA LEU A 60 -3.70 -11.34 0.13
C LEU A 60 -3.71 -12.46 -0.89
N HIS A 61 -4.63 -12.37 -1.86
CA HIS A 61 -4.67 -13.30 -2.98
C HIS A 61 -3.79 -12.77 -4.12
N ASP A 62 -2.84 -13.57 -4.63
CA ASP A 62 -2.03 -13.17 -5.78
C ASP A 62 -2.90 -13.16 -7.05
N THR A 63 -3.10 -11.96 -7.59
CA THR A 63 -3.97 -11.74 -8.76
C THR A 63 -3.38 -12.27 -10.07
N LYS A 64 -2.08 -12.60 -10.10
CA LYS A 64 -1.36 -13.06 -11.29
C LYS A 64 -0.95 -14.53 -11.21
N GLU A 65 -0.42 -14.96 -10.06
CA GLU A 65 0.12 -16.31 -9.88
C GLU A 65 -0.92 -17.26 -9.27
N GLY A 66 -1.98 -16.70 -8.66
CA GLY A 66 -2.98 -17.46 -7.92
C GLY A 66 -2.49 -17.87 -6.53
N GLY A 67 -3.43 -18.18 -5.64
CA GLY A 67 -3.12 -18.54 -4.25
C GLY A 67 -3.01 -17.31 -3.35
N SER A 68 -2.51 -17.53 -2.12
CA SER A 68 -2.41 -16.49 -1.11
C SER A 68 -0.98 -16.28 -0.64
N PHE A 69 -0.65 -15.05 -0.25
CA PHE A 69 0.63 -14.68 0.34
C PHE A 69 0.41 -13.75 1.54
N GLU A 70 1.37 -13.79 2.45
CA GLU A 70 1.35 -13.01 3.69
C GLU A 70 2.26 -11.79 3.55
N VAL A 71 1.85 -10.68 4.16
CA VAL A 71 2.65 -9.45 4.23
C VAL A 71 2.56 -8.87 5.63
N ASP A 72 3.72 -8.71 6.26
CA ASP A 72 3.85 -7.93 7.48
C ASP A 72 3.55 -6.45 7.20
N ILE A 73 2.76 -5.83 8.06
CA ILE A 73 2.40 -4.41 7.97
C ILE A 73 2.90 -3.64 9.18
N THR A 74 3.06 -2.33 9.01
CA THR A 74 3.48 -1.46 10.11
C THR A 74 2.40 -1.33 11.17
N ASP A 75 2.80 -0.97 12.40
CA ASP A 75 1.86 -0.66 13.49
C ASP A 75 0.86 0.45 13.12
N ASP A 76 1.28 1.40 12.28
CA ASP A 76 0.42 2.48 11.81
C ASP A 76 -0.70 1.97 10.93
N LEU A 77 -0.37 1.15 9.92
CA LEU A 77 -1.38 0.53 9.07
C LEU A 77 -2.25 -0.41 9.91
N CYS A 78 -1.65 -1.19 10.80
CA CYS A 78 -2.35 -2.09 11.70
C CYS A 78 -3.41 -1.36 12.55
N ARG A 79 -3.08 -0.18 13.11
CA ARG A 79 -4.04 0.69 13.82
C ARG A 79 -5.16 1.19 12.90
N LEU A 80 -4.84 1.65 11.69
CA LEU A 80 -5.87 2.06 10.72
C LEU A 80 -6.84 0.93 10.38
N LEU A 81 -6.31 -0.29 10.22
CA LEU A 81 -7.15 -1.46 9.95
C LEU A 81 -8.04 -1.81 11.14
N ARG A 82 -7.56 -1.70 12.39
CA ARG A 82 -8.39 -1.85 13.60
C ARG A 82 -9.58 -0.89 13.57
N ASP A 83 -9.33 0.38 13.26
CA ASP A 83 -10.36 1.42 13.21
C ASP A 83 -11.39 1.16 12.09
N LEU A 84 -10.94 0.73 10.91
CA LEU A 84 -11.81 0.45 9.77
C LEU A 84 -12.63 -0.83 9.94
N ILE A 85 -12.04 -1.89 10.52
CA ILE A 85 -12.70 -3.18 10.71
C ILE A 85 -13.69 -3.09 11.86
N GLY A 86 -13.29 -2.47 12.97
CA GLY A 86 -14.08 -2.45 14.20
C GLY A 86 -14.43 -3.88 14.65
N ALA A 87 -15.70 -4.13 14.94
CA ALA A 87 -16.19 -5.44 15.37
C ALA A 87 -16.57 -6.38 14.21
N ARG A 88 -16.35 -5.96 12.95
CA ARG A 88 -16.75 -6.77 11.79
C ARG A 88 -15.91 -8.04 11.73
N ARG A 89 -16.54 -9.13 11.31
CA ARG A 89 -15.89 -10.45 11.14
C ARG A 89 -15.74 -10.87 9.68
N THR A 90 -16.47 -10.23 8.77
CA THR A 90 -16.54 -10.58 7.36
C THR A 90 -16.69 -9.32 6.50
N GLY A 91 -16.52 -9.50 5.19
CA GLY A 91 -16.72 -8.46 4.19
C GLY A 91 -15.47 -7.60 3.92
N PRO A 92 -15.62 -6.57 3.06
CA PRO A 92 -14.51 -5.73 2.61
C PRO A 92 -13.85 -4.97 3.75
N VAL A 93 -12.53 -4.95 3.83
CA VAL A 93 -11.84 -4.10 4.82
C VAL A 93 -12.05 -2.63 4.48
N PHE A 94 -11.77 -2.28 3.22
CA PHE A 94 -11.81 -0.91 2.73
C PHE A 94 -13.19 -0.57 2.17
N MET A 95 -14.00 0.07 3.00
CA MET A 95 -15.35 0.53 2.64
C MET A 95 -15.44 2.05 2.69
N HIS A 96 -16.26 2.62 1.79
CA HIS A 96 -16.67 4.02 1.84
C HIS A 96 -18.11 4.13 1.36
N ALA A 97 -18.96 4.84 2.13
CA ALA A 97 -20.40 4.96 1.86
C ALA A 97 -21.07 3.59 1.60
N ASP A 98 -20.85 2.64 2.52
CA ASP A 98 -21.42 1.28 2.52
C ASP A 98 -21.09 0.38 1.32
N ARG A 99 -20.12 0.77 0.48
CA ARG A 99 -19.60 -0.08 -0.60
C ARG A 99 -18.09 -0.31 -0.47
N ARG A 100 -17.62 -1.40 -1.07
CA ARG A 100 -16.19 -1.65 -1.26
C ARG A 100 -15.57 -0.51 -2.08
N LEU A 101 -14.39 -0.05 -1.68
CA LEU A 101 -13.57 0.82 -2.52
C LEU A 101 -13.08 0.08 -3.77
N SER A 102 -13.20 0.72 -4.93
CA SER A 102 -12.59 0.26 -6.16
C SER A 102 -11.18 0.83 -6.33
N VAL A 103 -10.40 0.27 -7.26
CA VAL A 103 -9.11 0.85 -7.65
C VAL A 103 -9.30 2.29 -8.18
N GLU A 104 -10.40 2.55 -8.88
CA GLU A 104 -10.70 3.89 -9.42
C GLU A 104 -10.94 4.91 -8.30
N ASP A 105 -11.65 4.54 -7.24
CA ASP A 105 -11.87 5.45 -6.10
C ASP A 105 -10.53 5.86 -5.46
N VAL A 106 -9.64 4.89 -5.29
CA VAL A 106 -8.33 5.10 -4.67
C VAL A 106 -7.41 5.90 -5.60
N ALA A 107 -7.45 5.63 -6.91
CA ALA A 107 -6.62 6.29 -7.91
C ALA A 107 -7.05 7.73 -8.18
N SER A 108 -8.35 7.96 -8.33
CA SER A 108 -8.92 9.28 -8.59
C SER A 108 -8.65 10.24 -7.44
N GLU A 109 -8.85 9.79 -6.20
CA GLU A 109 -8.51 10.59 -5.02
C GLU A 109 -7.01 10.88 -4.93
N PHE A 110 -6.15 9.90 -5.20
CA PHE A 110 -4.70 10.12 -5.12
C PHE A 110 -4.24 11.15 -6.15
N ARG A 111 -4.76 11.03 -7.38
CA ARG A 111 -4.53 12.00 -8.44
C ARG A 111 -5.08 13.37 -8.09
N ARG A 112 -6.25 13.45 -7.46
CA ARG A 112 -6.85 14.73 -7.02
C ARG A 112 -5.95 15.46 -6.03
N VAL A 113 -5.36 14.74 -5.06
CA VAL A 113 -4.53 15.38 -4.01
C VAL A 113 -3.07 15.60 -4.41
N THR A 114 -2.49 14.73 -5.25
CA THR A 114 -1.06 14.80 -5.59
C THR A 114 -0.76 15.18 -7.04
N GLY A 115 -1.74 15.08 -7.94
CA GLY A 115 -1.52 15.13 -9.39
C GLY A 115 -0.79 13.90 -9.95
N LYS A 116 -0.55 12.85 -9.15
CA LYS A 116 0.23 11.67 -9.51
C LYS A 116 -0.64 10.44 -9.74
N ASP A 117 -0.02 9.40 -10.29
CA ASP A 117 -0.66 8.10 -10.44
C ASP A 117 -0.44 7.23 -9.19
N VAL A 118 -1.47 6.52 -8.75
CA VAL A 118 -1.40 5.63 -7.57
C VAL A 118 -0.39 4.49 -7.76
N HIS A 119 -0.11 4.09 -9.00
CA HIS A 119 0.95 3.13 -9.31
C HIS A 119 2.34 3.62 -8.89
N GLY A 120 2.53 4.94 -8.74
CA GLY A 120 3.77 5.55 -8.26
C GLY A 120 4.14 5.18 -6.82
N LEU A 121 3.15 4.86 -5.97
CA LEU A 121 3.36 4.42 -4.58
C LEU A 121 4.18 3.12 -4.55
N ARG A 122 3.77 2.12 -5.34
CA ARG A 122 4.46 0.83 -5.45
C ARG A 122 5.79 0.97 -6.20
N PHE A 123 5.77 1.69 -7.32
CA PHE A 123 6.92 1.83 -8.21
C PHE A 123 8.12 2.47 -7.51
N THR A 124 7.88 3.51 -6.71
CA THR A 124 8.97 4.22 -6.02
C THR A 124 9.63 3.34 -4.96
N ARG A 125 8.85 2.57 -4.19
CA ARG A 125 9.42 1.66 -3.19
C ARG A 125 10.20 0.51 -3.81
N GLN A 126 9.69 -0.10 -4.89
CA GLN A 126 10.44 -1.11 -5.64
C GLN A 126 11.80 -0.59 -6.09
N LYS A 127 11.85 0.63 -6.65
CA LYS A 127 13.11 1.27 -7.03
C LYS A 127 14.06 1.50 -5.85
N ARG A 128 13.56 1.93 -4.69
CA ARG A 128 14.38 2.11 -3.47
C ARG A 128 14.97 0.78 -3.01
N ARG A 129 14.15 -0.28 -2.95
CA ARG A 129 14.59 -1.62 -2.57
C ARG A 129 15.63 -2.18 -3.53
N THR A 130 15.42 -2.05 -4.84
CA THR A 130 16.41 -2.46 -5.85
C THR A 130 17.72 -1.70 -5.70
N ARG A 131 17.69 -0.38 -5.44
CA ARG A 131 18.90 0.41 -5.19
C ARG A 131 19.64 -0.03 -3.93
N LEU A 132 18.93 -0.27 -2.82
CA LEU A 132 19.54 -0.75 -1.59
C LEU A 132 20.22 -2.11 -1.80
N LEU A 133 19.53 -3.07 -2.43
CA LEU A 133 20.11 -4.38 -2.74
C LEU A 133 21.34 -4.28 -3.65
N ALA A 134 21.30 -3.40 -4.67
CA ALA A 134 22.45 -3.16 -5.54
C ALA A 134 23.64 -2.54 -4.77
N GLN A 135 23.38 -1.61 -3.85
CA GLN A 135 24.40 -0.99 -2.99
C GLN A 135 25.08 -2.03 -2.08
N PHE A 136 24.29 -2.92 -1.47
CA PHE A 136 24.82 -4.01 -0.65
C PHE A 136 25.63 -5.03 -1.45
N SER A 137 25.22 -5.36 -2.68
CA SER A 137 25.99 -6.24 -3.57
C SER A 137 27.32 -5.61 -4.03
N SER A 138 27.40 -4.29 -4.20
CA SER A 138 28.65 -3.60 -4.51
C SER A 138 29.62 -3.51 -3.33
N ASP A 139 29.13 -3.39 -2.09
CA ASP A 139 29.99 -3.32 -0.90
C ASP A 139 30.60 -4.69 -0.53
N THR A 140 29.93 -5.80 -0.87
CA THR A 140 30.47 -7.16 -0.66
C THR A 140 31.56 -7.58 -1.67
N GLY A 141 31.84 -6.75 -2.69
CA GLY A 141 32.84 -7.02 -3.74
C GLY A 141 34.23 -6.42 -3.49
N SER A 142 34.45 -5.70 -2.39
CA SER A 142 35.70 -4.98 -2.11
C SER A 142 36.43 -5.50 -0.87
N THR A 143 36.73 -6.81 -0.84
CA THR A 143 37.78 -7.38 0.02
C THR A 143 38.53 -8.44 -0.76
N GLY A 144 39.65 -8.05 -1.36
CA GLY A 144 40.52 -8.96 -2.10
C GLY A 144 41.52 -8.22 -2.96
N SER A 145 42.47 -7.56 -2.32
CA SER A 145 43.78 -7.24 -2.91
C SER A 145 44.85 -8.00 -2.12
#